data_AF-A0AAR2K1R6-F1
#
_entry.id   AF-A0AAR2K1R6-F1
#
_cell.length_a   1.000
_cell.length_b   1.000
_cell.length_c   1.000
_cell.angle_alpha   90.00
_cell.angle_beta   90.00
_cell.angle_gamma   90.00
#
_symmetry.space_group_name_H-M   'P 1'
#
loop_
_entity.id
_entity.type
_entity.pdbx_description
1 polymer ?
#
loop_
_entity_poly.entity_id
_entity_poly.type
_entity_poly.pdbx_seq_one_letter_code
_entity_poly.pdbx_strand_id
1 'polypeptide(L)'
;MAKEGLEMTEETEHMIEKNVAKEPDSAVCAADSKEMRAVLLTGFGGLNKLKVTKKLMPEPQEGEVKIRVKACGLNFLDLMVRQGNIDNPPKTPLVPGFECSGIVEAMGENTKGFEIGDRVMAFMNYNAWAEVVCTPLDWVYKIPDEMTFPEAAAFCMNFVAAYMMLFEVSNLREGMSVLVHSAGGGVVRNILPMCYV
;
A
#
# COMPACT_ATOMS: atom_id res chain seq x y z
N MET A 1 17.86 71.64 -22.44
CA MET A 1 18.51 70.59 -21.63
C MET A 1 17.59 69.94 -20.59
N ALA A 2 16.31 69.72 -20.92
CA ALA A 2 15.36 68.96 -20.07
C ALA A 2 14.34 68.16 -20.91
N LYS A 3 14.62 67.96 -22.21
CA LYS A 3 13.80 67.16 -23.13
C LYS A 3 14.56 65.97 -23.73
N GLU A 4 15.89 66.04 -23.86
CA GLU A 4 16.74 64.94 -24.34
C GLU A 4 16.96 63.82 -23.30
N GLY A 5 16.61 64.03 -22.03
CA GLY A 5 16.80 63.05 -20.95
C GLY A 5 15.60 62.13 -20.69
N LEU A 6 14.46 62.36 -21.35
CA LEU A 6 13.24 61.55 -21.21
C LEU A 6 13.04 60.57 -22.39
N GLU A 7 13.50 60.93 -23.61
CA GLU A 7 13.48 60.02 -24.77
C GLU A 7 14.44 58.82 -24.57
N MET A 8 15.59 59.04 -23.92
CA MET A 8 16.58 57.99 -23.69
C MET A 8 16.14 56.93 -22.65
N THR A 9 15.20 57.26 -21.77
CA THR A 9 14.65 56.32 -20.77
C THR A 9 13.54 55.44 -21.34
N GLU A 10 12.71 55.94 -22.25
CA GLU A 10 11.67 55.14 -22.91
C GLU A 10 12.24 54.17 -23.96
N GLU A 11 13.33 54.56 -24.65
CA GLU A 11 14.03 53.65 -25.60
C GLU A 11 14.73 52.49 -24.89
N THR A 12 15.11 52.65 -23.62
CA THR A 12 15.77 51.59 -22.83
C THR A 12 14.76 50.58 -22.28
N GLU A 13 13.54 51.00 -21.94
CA GLU A 13 12.47 50.09 -21.48
C GLU A 13 11.87 49.27 -22.63
N HIS A 14 11.74 49.84 -23.84
CA HIS A 14 11.20 49.13 -25.00
C HIS A 14 12.16 48.08 -25.60
N MET A 15 13.46 48.14 -25.26
CA MET A 15 14.47 47.16 -25.64
C MET A 15 14.52 45.93 -24.72
N ILE A 16 13.94 46.01 -23.51
CA ILE A 16 13.89 44.89 -22.55
C ILE A 16 12.68 43.98 -22.82
N GLU A 17 11.55 44.53 -23.30
CA GLU A 17 10.35 43.75 -23.65
C GLU A 17 10.48 42.95 -24.96
N LYS A 18 11.42 43.31 -25.85
CA LYS A 18 11.63 42.62 -27.13
C LYS A 18 12.61 41.43 -27.08
N ASN A 19 13.23 41.17 -25.94
CA ASN A 19 14.14 40.03 -25.74
C ASN A 19 13.58 38.95 -24.80
N VAL A 20 12.25 38.79 -24.76
CA VAL A 20 11.64 37.51 -24.35
C VAL A 20 11.87 36.52 -25.48
N ALA A 21 13.08 35.96 -25.51
CA ALA A 21 13.43 34.84 -26.34
C ALA A 21 12.45 33.70 -26.06
N LYS A 22 11.66 33.39 -27.08
CA LYS A 22 10.81 32.20 -27.16
C LYS A 22 11.75 31.01 -27.33
N GLU A 23 12.28 30.49 -26.22
CA GLU A 23 12.98 29.21 -26.24
C GLU A 23 12.00 28.06 -26.47
N PRO A 24 12.44 27.03 -27.21
CA PRO A 24 11.58 26.20 -28.02
C PRO A 24 10.73 25.26 -27.18
N ASP A 25 9.55 24.97 -27.72
CA ASP A 25 8.65 23.88 -27.36
C ASP A 25 9.41 22.55 -27.52
N SER A 26 10.28 22.25 -26.55
CA SER A 26 11.00 21.00 -26.50
C SER A 26 10.04 19.95 -25.96
N ALA A 27 9.63 19.07 -26.86
CA ALA A 27 9.01 17.81 -26.51
C ALA A 27 9.84 17.12 -25.43
N VAL A 28 9.32 17.10 -24.21
CA VAL A 28 9.59 16.02 -23.28
C VAL A 28 8.25 15.39 -23.01
N CYS A 29 7.96 14.34 -23.78
CA CYS A 29 7.03 13.31 -23.36
C CYS A 29 7.49 12.89 -21.95
N ALA A 30 6.80 13.33 -20.91
CA ALA A 30 7.11 12.94 -19.57
C ALA A 30 6.88 11.43 -19.49
N ALA A 31 7.98 10.67 -19.40
CA ALA A 31 7.92 9.25 -19.14
C ALA A 31 7.04 9.02 -17.91
N ASP A 32 5.93 8.29 -18.12
CA ASP A 32 4.94 7.91 -17.13
C ASP A 32 5.63 7.40 -15.86
N SER A 33 5.34 8.05 -14.72
CA SER A 33 6.18 7.97 -13.53
C SER A 33 6.30 6.54 -12.99
N LYS A 34 7.52 5.99 -12.95
CA LYS A 34 7.90 4.72 -12.28
C LYS A 34 7.77 4.76 -10.74
N GLU A 35 7.12 5.79 -10.20
CA GLU A 35 6.97 6.00 -8.76
C GLU A 35 5.52 5.76 -8.34
N MET A 36 5.36 5.32 -7.10
CA MET A 36 4.09 5.17 -6.40
C MET A 36 4.14 5.88 -5.05
N ARG A 37 2.99 6.20 -4.48
CA ARG A 37 2.89 6.63 -3.09
C ARG A 37 2.94 5.43 -2.15
N ALA A 38 3.62 5.61 -1.03
CA ALA A 38 3.66 4.65 0.08
C ALA A 38 3.74 5.37 1.42
N VAL A 39 3.29 4.73 2.49
CA VAL A 39 3.48 5.20 3.86
C VAL A 39 4.82 4.67 4.37
N LEU A 40 5.75 5.58 4.62
CA LEU A 40 7.07 5.29 5.15
C LEU A 40 7.11 5.50 6.67
N LEU A 41 7.50 4.47 7.40
CA LEU A 41 7.97 4.56 8.77
C LEU A 41 9.43 5.03 8.76
N THR A 42 9.65 6.30 9.09
CA THR A 42 10.98 6.93 9.07
C THR A 42 11.91 6.46 10.19
N GLY A 43 11.35 5.88 11.25
CA GLY A 43 12.03 5.41 12.45
C GLY A 43 10.99 4.98 13.49
N PHE A 44 11.39 4.22 14.51
CA PHE A 44 10.44 3.80 15.55
C PHE A 44 9.94 4.96 16.40
N GLY A 45 8.69 4.85 16.87
CA GLY A 45 8.10 5.78 17.84
C GLY A 45 6.62 6.11 17.61
N GLY A 46 6.29 7.40 17.76
CA GLY A 46 4.93 7.94 17.69
C GLY A 46 4.37 8.10 16.27
N LEU A 47 3.18 8.68 16.16
CA LEU A 47 2.48 8.86 14.88
C LEU A 47 3.24 9.77 13.91
N ASN A 48 4.03 10.70 14.44
CA ASN A 48 4.88 11.62 13.67
C ASN A 48 5.98 10.93 12.84
N LYS A 49 6.20 9.62 13.04
CA LYS A 49 7.16 8.83 12.28
C LYS A 49 6.63 8.29 10.95
N LEU A 50 5.31 8.31 10.74
CA LEU A 50 4.68 7.88 9.50
C LEU A 50 4.55 9.06 8.54
N LYS A 51 5.04 8.89 7.31
CA LYS A 51 4.97 9.92 6.26
C LYS A 51 4.58 9.30 4.94
N VAL A 52 3.73 9.97 4.17
CA VAL A 52 3.49 9.59 2.77
C VAL A 52 4.68 10.08 1.95
N THR A 53 5.28 9.18 1.17
CA THR A 53 6.41 9.47 0.27
C THR A 53 6.15 8.87 -1.10
N LYS A 54 6.91 9.32 -2.10
CA LYS A 54 7.07 8.59 -3.35
C LYS A 54 8.16 7.53 -3.21
N LYS A 55 7.97 6.39 -3.87
CA LYS A 55 8.92 5.28 -3.92
C LYS A 55 8.83 4.63 -5.29
N LEU A 56 9.91 4.04 -5.80
CA LEU A 56 9.87 3.29 -7.05
C LEU A 56 8.87 2.13 -6.94
N MET A 57 8.07 1.93 -7.99
CA MET A 57 7.19 0.77 -8.10
C MET A 57 8.04 -0.51 -8.17
N PRO A 58 7.67 -1.56 -7.40
CA PRO A 58 8.33 -2.85 -7.53
C PRO A 58 7.90 -3.53 -8.83
N GLU A 59 8.77 -4.41 -9.33
CA GLU A 59 8.45 -5.35 -10.42
C GLU A 59 8.49 -6.78 -9.88
N PRO A 60 7.53 -7.64 -10.29
CA PRO A 60 7.41 -8.98 -9.74
C PRO A 60 8.56 -9.86 -10.25
N GLN A 61 9.17 -10.63 -9.35
CA GLN A 61 10.13 -11.67 -9.70
C GLN A 61 9.41 -12.97 -10.11
N GLU A 62 10.14 -13.96 -10.64
CA GLU A 62 9.60 -15.31 -10.88
C GLU A 62 8.90 -15.85 -9.62
N GLY A 63 7.66 -16.32 -9.76
CA GLY A 63 6.84 -16.80 -8.64
C GLY A 63 6.11 -15.70 -7.84
N GLU A 64 6.25 -14.43 -8.23
CA GLU A 64 5.55 -13.30 -7.61
C GLU A 64 4.49 -12.69 -8.53
N VAL A 65 3.56 -11.99 -7.89
CA VAL A 65 2.53 -11.17 -8.55
C VAL A 65 2.62 -9.72 -8.09
N LYS A 66 2.44 -8.80 -9.03
CA LYS A 66 2.30 -7.37 -8.80
C LYS A 66 0.82 -7.04 -8.67
N ILE A 67 0.44 -6.45 -7.53
CA ILE A 67 -0.94 -6.10 -7.21
C ILE A 67 -1.06 -4.58 -7.15
N ARG A 68 -2.02 -4.03 -7.91
CA ARG A 68 -2.51 -2.66 -7.74
C ARG A 68 -3.45 -2.62 -6.53
N VAL A 69 -2.95 -2.08 -5.43
CA VAL A 69 -3.66 -2.07 -4.15
C VAL A 69 -4.89 -1.17 -4.22
N LYS A 70 -6.01 -1.68 -3.71
CA LYS A 70 -7.29 -0.97 -3.59
C LYS A 70 -7.66 -0.71 -2.12
N ALA A 71 -7.28 -1.61 -1.21
CA ALA A 71 -7.42 -1.44 0.22
C ALA A 71 -6.28 -2.16 0.97
N CYS A 72 -5.91 -1.66 2.15
CA CYS A 72 -4.98 -2.32 3.07
C CYS A 72 -5.67 -2.54 4.40
N GLY A 73 -5.39 -3.67 5.05
CA GLY A 73 -5.84 -3.91 6.41
C GLY A 73 -4.95 -3.20 7.43
N LEU A 74 -5.54 -2.90 8.59
CA LEU A 74 -4.84 -2.37 9.76
C LEU A 74 -4.93 -3.39 10.89
N ASN A 75 -3.77 -3.80 11.39
CA ASN A 75 -3.62 -4.79 12.43
C ASN A 75 -2.93 -4.21 13.66
N PHE A 76 -3.14 -4.83 14.82
CA PHE A 76 -2.42 -4.43 16.04
C PHE A 76 -0.89 -4.58 15.88
N LEU A 77 -0.45 -5.54 15.06
CA LEU A 77 0.95 -5.73 14.71
C LEU A 77 1.57 -4.48 14.06
N ASP A 78 0.80 -3.70 13.28
CA ASP A 78 1.31 -2.46 12.68
C ASP A 78 1.69 -1.42 13.74
N LEU A 79 0.93 -1.37 14.84
CA LEU A 79 1.24 -0.49 15.98
C LEU A 79 2.54 -0.92 16.66
N MET A 80 2.71 -2.23 16.85
CA MET A 80 3.91 -2.82 17.46
C MET A 80 5.15 -2.54 16.59
N VAL A 81 5.06 -2.78 15.28
CA VAL A 81 6.11 -2.45 14.30
C VAL A 81 6.47 -0.98 14.36
N ARG A 82 5.48 -0.09 14.33
CA ARG A 82 5.72 1.37 14.39
C ARG A 82 6.46 1.77 15.66
N GLN A 83 6.15 1.15 16.79
CA GLN A 83 6.80 1.41 18.07
C GLN A 83 8.17 0.72 18.21
N GLY A 84 8.50 -0.23 17.33
CA GLY A 84 9.69 -1.08 17.47
C GLY A 84 9.53 -2.20 18.51
N ASN A 85 8.29 -2.47 18.94
CA ASN A 85 7.96 -3.46 19.97
C ASN A 85 7.70 -4.84 19.36
N ILE A 86 8.64 -5.33 18.57
CA ILE A 86 8.61 -6.68 18.00
C ILE A 86 9.99 -7.31 18.18
N ASP A 87 10.03 -8.63 18.28
CA ASP A 87 11.30 -9.36 18.33
C ASP A 87 12.05 -9.16 17.01
N ASN A 88 13.34 -8.83 17.11
CA ASN A 88 14.21 -8.56 15.96
C ASN A 88 13.59 -7.56 14.96
N PRO A 89 13.38 -6.30 15.37
CA PRO A 89 12.67 -5.34 14.55
C PRO A 89 13.44 -5.06 13.24
N PRO A 90 12.74 -4.94 12.09
CA PRO A 90 13.36 -4.63 10.81
C PRO A 90 14.05 -3.27 10.86
N LYS A 91 15.02 -3.04 9.96
CA LYS A 91 15.67 -1.73 9.85
C LYS A 91 14.67 -0.70 9.32
N THR A 92 14.69 0.49 9.91
CA THR A 92 14.02 1.67 9.37
C THR A 92 14.99 2.47 8.49
N PRO A 93 14.50 3.20 7.46
CA PRO A 93 13.10 3.39 7.11
C PRO A 93 12.49 2.18 6.37
N LEU A 94 11.19 1.94 6.56
CA LEU A 94 10.45 0.84 5.91
C LEU A 94 9.01 1.24 5.58
N VAL A 95 8.35 0.50 4.68
CA VAL A 95 6.90 0.63 4.43
C VAL A 95 6.17 -0.44 5.23
N PRO A 96 5.30 -0.09 6.20
CA PRO A 96 4.58 -1.09 7.01
C PRO A 96 3.43 -1.77 6.25
N GLY A 97 2.69 -2.62 6.96
CA GLY A 97 1.48 -3.28 6.49
C GLY A 97 1.71 -4.74 6.07
N PHE A 98 0.79 -5.61 6.46
CA PHE A 98 0.91 -7.07 6.30
C PHE A 98 -0.21 -7.71 5.46
N GLU A 99 -1.21 -6.93 5.04
CA GLU A 99 -2.27 -7.42 4.18
C GLU A 99 -2.82 -6.32 3.27
N CYS A 100 -3.26 -6.73 2.09
CA CYS A 100 -3.98 -5.85 1.17
C CYS A 100 -4.98 -6.63 0.31
N SER A 101 -5.79 -5.89 -0.42
CA SER A 101 -6.58 -6.39 -1.53
C SER A 101 -6.47 -5.47 -2.73
N GLY A 102 -6.62 -6.03 -3.92
CA GLY A 102 -6.42 -5.29 -5.15
C GLY A 102 -6.60 -6.12 -6.40
N ILE A 103 -6.03 -5.60 -7.49
CA ILE A 103 -6.12 -6.21 -8.81
C ILE A 103 -4.73 -6.65 -9.23
N VAL A 104 -4.60 -7.85 -9.78
CA VAL A 104 -3.37 -8.32 -10.39
C VAL A 104 -3.03 -7.42 -11.60
N GLU A 105 -1.92 -6.71 -11.52
CA GLU A 105 -1.46 -5.78 -12.55
C GLU A 105 -0.40 -6.41 -13.46
N ALA A 106 0.48 -7.24 -12.90
CA ALA A 106 1.50 -7.99 -13.64
C ALA A 106 1.90 -9.24 -12.86
N MET A 107 2.60 -10.17 -13.52
CA MET A 107 3.14 -11.39 -12.91
C MET A 107 4.58 -11.59 -13.35
N GLY A 108 5.38 -12.23 -12.50
CA GLY A 108 6.72 -12.64 -12.87
C GLY A 108 6.73 -13.69 -13.97
N GLU A 109 7.88 -13.89 -14.61
CA GLU A 109 8.07 -14.95 -15.59
C GLU A 109 7.70 -16.32 -15.02
N ASN A 110 7.20 -17.23 -15.87
CA ASN A 110 6.78 -18.60 -15.53
C ASN A 110 5.72 -18.76 -14.41
N THR A 111 5.11 -17.65 -13.97
CA THR A 111 4.09 -17.62 -12.93
C THR A 111 2.73 -18.06 -13.51
N LYS A 112 2.04 -19.02 -12.85
CA LYS A 112 0.78 -19.61 -13.31
C LYS A 112 -0.28 -19.60 -12.21
N GLY A 113 -1.55 -19.79 -12.59
CA GLY A 113 -2.68 -19.92 -11.64
C GLY A 113 -3.45 -18.60 -11.39
N PHE A 114 -2.91 -17.48 -11.86
CA PHE A 114 -3.52 -16.17 -11.84
C PHE A 114 -3.45 -15.52 -13.22
N GLU A 115 -4.28 -14.51 -13.42
CA GLU A 115 -4.38 -13.72 -14.64
C GLU A 115 -4.35 -12.23 -14.30
N ILE A 116 -3.82 -11.42 -15.22
CA ILE A 116 -3.91 -9.96 -15.09
C ILE A 116 -5.39 -9.56 -15.09
N GLY A 117 -5.78 -8.72 -14.13
CA GLY A 117 -7.16 -8.34 -13.89
C GLY A 117 -7.86 -9.15 -12.79
N ASP A 118 -7.28 -10.27 -12.33
CA ASP A 118 -7.82 -11.01 -11.21
C ASP A 118 -7.96 -10.12 -9.97
N ARG A 119 -9.08 -10.28 -9.26
CA ARG A 119 -9.33 -9.63 -7.97
C ARG A 119 -8.80 -10.53 -6.87
N VAL A 120 -7.94 -9.97 -6.02
CA VAL A 120 -7.21 -10.75 -5.03
C VAL A 120 -7.14 -10.06 -3.67
N MET A 121 -6.97 -10.87 -2.63
CA MET A 121 -6.42 -10.47 -1.33
C MET A 121 -5.06 -11.16 -1.14
N ALA A 122 -4.18 -10.55 -0.37
CA ALA A 122 -2.86 -11.11 -0.15
C ALA A 122 -2.30 -10.82 1.25
N PHE A 123 -1.56 -11.79 1.78
CA PHE A 123 -0.63 -11.57 2.88
C PHE A 123 0.67 -10.95 2.37
N MET A 124 1.35 -10.23 3.26
CA MET A 124 2.57 -9.50 2.95
C MET A 124 3.51 -9.56 4.14
N ASN A 125 4.80 -9.57 3.86
CA ASN A 125 5.82 -9.33 4.86
C ASN A 125 6.30 -7.90 4.68
N TYR A 126 5.57 -6.98 5.30
CA TYR A 126 5.69 -5.53 5.09
C TYR A 126 5.27 -5.07 3.68
N ASN A 127 5.39 -3.76 3.44
CA ASN A 127 5.11 -3.05 2.19
C ASN A 127 3.65 -2.93 1.76
N ALA A 128 2.69 -3.45 2.52
CA ALA A 128 1.28 -3.39 2.11
C ALA A 128 0.71 -1.97 2.03
N TRP A 129 1.25 -1.00 2.78
CA TRP A 129 0.79 0.39 2.77
C TRP A 129 1.40 1.19 1.60
N ALA A 130 1.21 0.69 0.39
CA ALA A 130 1.66 1.29 -0.87
C ALA A 130 0.59 1.12 -1.94
N GLU A 131 0.66 1.92 -3.02
CA GLU A 131 -0.29 1.78 -4.15
C GLU A 131 -0.04 0.52 -4.99
N VAL A 132 1.18 -0.03 -4.95
CA VAL A 132 1.58 -1.25 -5.66
C VAL A 132 2.46 -2.10 -4.77
N VAL A 133 2.25 -3.41 -4.83
CA VAL A 133 3.03 -4.39 -4.07
C VAL A 133 3.39 -5.57 -4.96
N CYS A 134 4.51 -6.22 -4.66
CA CYS A 134 4.84 -7.53 -5.19
C CYS A 134 4.89 -8.54 -4.03
N THR A 135 4.37 -9.74 -4.25
CA THR A 135 4.37 -10.78 -3.23
C THR A 135 4.35 -12.18 -3.86
N PRO A 136 4.87 -13.22 -3.18
CA PRO A 136 4.81 -14.59 -3.67
C PRO A 136 3.38 -15.07 -3.89
N LEU A 137 3.18 -15.90 -4.92
CA LEU A 137 1.86 -16.47 -5.22
C LEU A 137 1.21 -17.22 -4.06
N ASP A 138 2.01 -17.89 -3.23
CA ASP A 138 1.52 -18.70 -2.11
C ASP A 138 0.76 -17.85 -1.07
N TRP A 139 0.91 -16.53 -1.12
CA TRP A 139 0.28 -15.60 -0.18
C TRP A 139 -0.93 -14.87 -0.79
N VAL A 140 -1.33 -15.25 -2.00
CA VAL A 140 -2.33 -14.54 -2.80
C VAL A 140 -3.53 -15.45 -3.01
N TYR A 141 -4.72 -14.88 -2.83
CA TYR A 141 -5.98 -15.60 -2.91
C TYR A 141 -6.96 -14.81 -3.75
N LYS A 142 -7.60 -15.46 -4.74
CA LYS A 142 -8.69 -14.86 -5.50
C LYS A 142 -9.86 -14.57 -4.57
N ILE A 143 -10.53 -13.44 -4.78
CA ILE A 143 -11.74 -13.06 -4.02
C ILE A 143 -12.99 -13.23 -4.89
N PRO A 144 -14.14 -13.60 -4.32
CA PRO A 144 -15.41 -13.67 -5.04
C PRO A 144 -15.81 -12.33 -5.66
N ASP A 145 -16.62 -12.38 -6.72
CA ASP A 145 -17.05 -11.18 -7.43
C ASP A 145 -17.90 -10.25 -6.56
N GLU A 146 -18.65 -10.79 -5.61
CA GLU A 146 -19.52 -10.05 -4.70
C GLU A 146 -18.75 -9.38 -3.56
N MET A 147 -17.54 -9.87 -3.22
CA MET A 147 -16.76 -9.35 -2.10
C MET A 147 -16.05 -8.06 -2.48
N THR A 148 -16.27 -6.96 -1.76
CA THR A 148 -15.59 -5.69 -2.05
C THR A 148 -14.11 -5.72 -1.64
N PHE A 149 -13.27 -4.85 -2.20
CA PHE A 149 -11.86 -4.76 -1.81
C PHE A 149 -11.67 -4.43 -0.31
N PRO A 150 -12.41 -3.48 0.30
CA PRO A 150 -12.31 -3.25 1.74
C PRO A 150 -12.68 -4.47 2.59
N GLU A 151 -13.71 -5.23 2.21
CA GLU A 151 -14.07 -6.48 2.89
C GLU A 151 -12.96 -7.52 2.77
N ALA A 152 -12.41 -7.71 1.58
CA ALA A 152 -11.31 -8.62 1.32
C ALA A 152 -10.05 -8.27 2.14
N ALA A 153 -9.69 -6.98 2.22
CA ALA A 153 -8.56 -6.52 3.03
C ALA A 153 -8.80 -6.64 4.54
N ALA A 154 -10.06 -6.66 4.98
CA ALA A 154 -10.43 -6.91 6.38
C ALA A 154 -10.56 -8.40 6.72
N PHE A 155 -10.66 -9.26 5.70
CA PHE A 155 -10.84 -10.70 5.84
C PHE A 155 -9.52 -11.43 6.15
N CYS A 156 -8.48 -11.17 5.36
CA CYS A 156 -7.26 -11.97 5.26
C CYS A 156 -6.65 -12.37 6.62
N MET A 157 -6.11 -11.42 7.39
CA MET A 157 -5.49 -11.68 8.70
C MET A 157 -6.51 -12.13 9.75
N ASN A 158 -7.66 -11.46 9.83
CA ASN A 158 -8.59 -11.65 10.93
C ASN A 158 -9.26 -13.03 10.91
N PHE A 159 -9.71 -13.49 9.73
CA PHE A 159 -10.37 -14.79 9.60
C PHE A 159 -9.39 -15.94 9.73
N VAL A 160 -8.21 -15.84 9.12
CA VAL A 160 -7.19 -16.89 9.23
C VAL A 160 -6.72 -17.04 10.67
N ALA A 161 -6.46 -15.94 11.38
CA ALA A 161 -6.10 -16.00 12.80
C ALA A 161 -7.21 -16.65 13.65
N ALA A 162 -8.47 -16.27 13.44
CA ALA A 162 -9.61 -16.87 14.13
C ALA A 162 -9.73 -18.38 13.86
N TYR A 163 -9.66 -18.78 12.58
CA TYR A 163 -9.75 -20.17 12.16
C TYR A 163 -8.63 -21.02 12.79
N MET A 164 -7.38 -20.56 12.70
CA MET A 164 -6.23 -21.26 13.25
C MET A 164 -6.37 -21.46 14.77
N MET A 165 -6.82 -20.42 15.50
CA MET A 165 -7.01 -20.54 16.95
C MET A 165 -8.09 -21.55 17.32
N LEU A 166 -9.24 -21.53 16.62
CA LEU A 166 -10.37 -22.38 16.95
C LEU A 166 -10.14 -23.83 16.54
N PHE A 167 -9.73 -24.08 15.30
CA PHE A 167 -9.77 -25.40 14.71
C PHE A 167 -8.42 -26.11 14.74
N GLU A 168 -7.33 -25.41 14.44
CA GLU A 168 -6.00 -26.03 14.38
C GLU A 168 -5.33 -26.11 15.75
N VAL A 169 -5.40 -25.03 16.54
CA VAL A 169 -4.76 -24.97 17.87
C VAL A 169 -5.65 -25.56 18.95
N SER A 170 -6.91 -25.13 19.02
CA SER A 170 -7.81 -25.53 20.12
C SER A 170 -8.64 -26.78 19.82
N ASN A 171 -8.77 -27.17 18.54
CA ASN A 171 -9.62 -28.27 18.09
C ASN A 171 -11.06 -28.16 18.64
N LEU A 172 -11.71 -27.01 18.39
CA LEU A 172 -13.08 -26.73 18.80
C LEU A 172 -14.04 -27.79 18.21
N ARG A 173 -14.98 -28.25 19.04
CA ARG A 173 -16.00 -29.24 18.69
C ARG A 173 -17.37 -28.84 19.20
N GLU A 174 -18.39 -29.47 18.64
CA GLU A 174 -19.77 -29.33 19.08
C GLU A 174 -19.92 -29.57 20.59
N GLY A 175 -20.72 -28.73 21.25
CA GLY A 175 -20.97 -28.79 22.69
C GLY A 175 -19.89 -28.13 23.56
N MET A 176 -18.79 -27.64 23.00
CA MET A 176 -17.78 -26.87 23.73
C MET A 176 -18.20 -25.41 23.93
N SER A 177 -17.74 -24.81 25.03
CA SER A 177 -17.90 -23.38 25.31
C SER A 177 -16.60 -22.62 25.03
N VAL A 178 -16.70 -21.44 24.40
CA VAL A 178 -15.55 -20.55 24.13
C VAL A 178 -15.76 -19.22 24.85
N LEU A 179 -14.78 -18.81 25.66
CA LEU A 179 -14.71 -17.44 26.20
C LEU A 179 -13.91 -16.57 25.24
N VAL A 180 -14.48 -15.46 24.77
CA VAL A 180 -13.81 -14.54 23.86
C VAL A 180 -13.71 -13.15 24.46
N HIS A 181 -12.48 -12.68 24.66
CA HIS A 181 -12.20 -11.32 25.11
C HIS A 181 -12.24 -10.33 23.95
N SER A 182 -12.50 -9.05 24.23
CA SER A 182 -12.54 -7.98 23.23
C SER A 182 -13.49 -8.29 22.06
N ALA A 183 -14.76 -8.59 22.38
CA ALA A 183 -15.81 -9.00 21.43
C ALA A 183 -15.96 -8.09 20.18
N GLY A 184 -15.60 -6.81 20.30
CA GLY A 184 -15.63 -5.83 19.20
C GLY A 184 -14.40 -5.78 18.30
N GLY A 185 -13.34 -6.56 18.60
CA GLY A 185 -12.12 -6.60 17.80
C GLY A 185 -12.28 -7.37 16.48
N GLY A 186 -11.47 -7.02 15.47
CA GLY A 186 -11.56 -7.60 14.11
C GLY A 186 -11.53 -9.13 14.08
N VAL A 187 -10.49 -9.74 14.64
CA VAL A 187 -10.36 -11.20 14.77
C VAL A 187 -11.58 -11.82 15.45
N VAL A 188 -11.99 -11.23 16.56
CA VAL A 188 -12.99 -11.78 17.46
C VAL A 188 -14.40 -11.74 16.87
N ARG A 189 -14.72 -10.67 16.12
CA ARG A 189 -16.00 -10.58 15.41
C ARG A 189 -16.21 -11.75 14.45
N ASN A 190 -15.13 -12.32 13.92
CA ASN A 190 -15.16 -13.45 12.99
C ASN A 190 -15.18 -14.82 13.70
N ILE A 191 -14.79 -14.89 14.98
CA ILE A 191 -14.93 -16.12 15.80
C ILE A 191 -16.40 -16.47 16.00
N LEU A 192 -17.25 -15.46 16.25
CA LEU A 192 -18.66 -15.70 16.56
C LEU A 192 -19.38 -16.50 15.46
N PRO A 193 -19.40 -16.07 14.18
CA PRO A 193 -20.02 -16.86 13.11
C PRO A 193 -19.47 -18.30 12.98
N MET A 194 -18.20 -18.52 13.32
CA MET A 194 -17.55 -19.85 13.22
C MET A 194 -17.94 -20.80 14.36
N CYS A 195 -18.34 -20.28 15.53
CA CYS A 195 -18.79 -21.08 16.67
C CYS A 195 -20.28 -21.45 16.62
N TYR A 196 -21.06 -20.84 15.72
CA TYR A 196 -22.51 -21.10 15.57
C TYR A 196 -22.82 -22.19 14.52
N VAL A 197 -21.82 -22.96 14.09
CA VAL A 197 -21.94 -24.09 13.17
C VAL A 197 -21.83 -25.39 13.94
#